data_AF-D3RQX7-F1
#
_entry.id   AF-D3RQX7-F1
#
_cell.length_a   1.000
_cell.length_b   1.000
_cell.length_c   1.000
_cell.angle_alpha   90.00
_cell.angle_beta   90.00
_cell.angle_gamma   90.00
#
_symmetry.space_group_name_H-M   'P 1'
#
loop_
_entity.id
_entity.type
_entity.pdbx_description
1 polymer ?
#
loop_
_entity_poly.entity_id
_entity_poly.type
_entity_poly.pdbx_seq_one_letter_code
_entity_poly.pdbx_strand_id
1 'polypeptide(L)'
;MASLNTRQWSTPAVIAAGVFVSVSGVLMFFGMRQPVTLAHEWIGLAFVVFIGFHTATHWRVFAGYFSRRIGLGIMAVVLMATTSLIGVSASQAGSNAKLRMFQAFERAPLVELAPLLDETAESLVAKLQSGGFAVEGPTQSVAEIASNNGTRPPELMPLLFE
;
A
#
# COMPACT_ATOMS: atom_id res chain seq x y z
N MET A 1 -11.62 -39.60 1.11
CA MET A 1 -11.43 -38.17 1.44
C MET A 1 -10.95 -38.10 2.87
N ALA A 2 -9.71 -37.67 3.12
CA ALA A 2 -9.16 -37.60 4.47
C ALA A 2 -9.95 -36.59 5.31
N SER A 3 -10.59 -37.03 6.39
CA SER A 3 -11.21 -36.13 7.36
C SER A 3 -10.10 -35.47 8.17
N LEU A 4 -9.57 -34.35 7.70
CA LEU A 4 -8.69 -33.52 8.50
C LEU A 4 -9.50 -33.03 9.71
N ASN A 5 -9.12 -33.44 10.92
CA ASN A 5 -9.75 -32.99 12.16
C ASN A 5 -9.34 -31.54 12.45
N THR A 6 -9.92 -30.60 11.71
CA THR A 6 -9.55 -29.18 11.73
C THR A 6 -9.99 -28.47 12.99
N ARG A 7 -11.02 -28.97 13.68
CA ARG A 7 -11.64 -28.34 14.85
C ARG A 7 -10.68 -28.07 16.00
N GLN A 8 -9.68 -28.93 16.22
CA GLN A 8 -8.76 -28.80 17.35
C GLN A 8 -7.71 -27.70 17.16
N TRP A 9 -7.44 -27.28 15.92
CA TRP A 9 -6.42 -26.27 15.62
C TRP A 9 -6.98 -25.02 14.95
N SER A 10 -8.01 -25.13 14.10
CA SER A 10 -8.51 -23.99 13.32
C SER A 10 -9.13 -22.92 14.20
N THR A 11 -9.98 -23.31 15.15
CA THR A 11 -10.67 -22.37 16.03
C THR A 11 -9.71 -21.64 16.98
N PRO A 12 -8.80 -22.32 17.70
CA PRO A 12 -7.82 -21.60 18.52
C PRO A 12 -6.87 -20.74 17.68
N ALA A 13 -6.50 -21.17 16.47
CA ALA A 13 -5.69 -20.36 15.55
C ALA A 13 -6.41 -19.08 15.12
N VAL A 14 -7.70 -19.17 14.73
CA VAL A 14 -8.53 -18.01 14.39
C VAL A 14 -8.68 -17.07 15.59
N ILE A 15 -8.91 -17.60 16.80
CA ILE A 15 -9.06 -16.79 18.01
C ILE A 15 -7.75 -16.05 18.33
N ALA A 16 -6.63 -16.76 18.39
CA ALA A 16 -5.34 -16.17 18.73
C ALA A 16 -4.90 -15.11 17.71
N ALA A 17 -4.95 -15.45 16.41
CA ALA A 17 -4.59 -14.51 15.34
C ALA A 17 -5.59 -13.36 15.25
N GLY A 18 -6.89 -13.61 15.46
CA GLY A 18 -7.94 -12.58 15.45
C GLY A 18 -7.78 -11.57 16.59
N VAL A 19 -7.46 -12.03 17.80
CA VAL A 19 -7.14 -11.13 18.94
C VAL A 19 -5.92 -10.29 18.61
N PHE A 20 -4.86 -10.89 18.08
CA PHE A 20 -3.65 -10.17 17.71
C PHE A 20 -3.93 -9.08 16.66
N VAL A 21 -4.59 -9.43 15.56
CA VAL A 21 -4.93 -8.50 14.47
C VAL A 21 -5.85 -7.38 14.95
N SER A 22 -6.80 -7.68 15.84
CA SER A 22 -7.70 -6.68 16.42
C SER A 22 -6.96 -5.67 17.28
N VAL A 23 -6.13 -6.14 18.23
CA VAL A 23 -5.36 -5.26 19.12
C VAL A 23 -4.37 -4.43 18.31
N SER A 24 -3.61 -5.05 17.41
CA SER A 24 -2.65 -4.34 16.54
C SER A 24 -3.34 -3.31 15.62
N GLY A 25 -4.52 -3.63 15.07
CA GLY A 25 -5.30 -2.68 14.28
C GLY A 25 -5.74 -1.46 15.09
N VAL A 26 -6.16 -1.66 16.35
CA VAL A 26 -6.48 -0.55 17.27
C VAL A 26 -5.23 0.29 17.56
N LEU A 27 -4.08 -0.33 17.84
CA LEU A 27 -2.82 0.38 18.09
C LEU A 27 -2.41 1.25 16.87
N MET A 28 -2.54 0.70 15.66
CA MET A 28 -2.26 1.45 14.43
C MET A 28 -3.18 2.64 14.20
N PHE A 29 -4.45 2.49 14.55
CA PHE A 29 -5.42 3.58 14.45
C PHE A 29 -4.98 4.79 15.30
N PHE A 30 -4.38 4.54 16.47
CA PHE A 30 -3.80 5.59 17.32
C PHE A 30 -2.37 6.00 16.95
N GLY A 31 -1.82 5.53 15.82
CA GLY A 31 -0.53 5.96 15.30
C GLY A 31 0.68 5.13 15.73
N MET A 32 0.52 4.08 16.54
CA MET A 32 1.61 3.19 16.94
C MET A 32 1.92 2.18 15.82
N ARG A 33 2.68 2.62 14.81
CA ARG A 33 2.92 1.86 13.58
C ARG A 33 4.14 0.93 13.65
N GLN A 34 5.28 1.37 14.17
CA GLN A 34 6.51 0.55 14.19
C GLN A 34 6.76 0.04 15.62
N PRO A 35 7.02 -1.28 15.85
CA PRO A 35 7.15 -2.38 14.89
C PRO A 35 5.84 -3.16 14.61
N VAL A 36 4.70 -2.66 15.11
CA VAL A 36 3.39 -3.35 15.07
C VAL A 36 2.92 -3.65 13.63
N THR A 37 3.31 -2.85 12.65
CA THR A 37 2.91 -2.97 11.24
C THR A 37 3.35 -4.27 10.61
N LEU A 38 4.62 -4.63 10.76
CA LEU A 38 5.14 -5.86 10.18
C LEU A 38 4.40 -7.08 10.77
N ALA A 39 4.21 -7.11 12.08
CA ALA A 39 3.54 -8.22 12.73
C ALA A 39 2.05 -8.32 12.34
N HIS A 40 1.35 -7.18 12.23
CA HIS A 40 -0.05 -7.14 11.80
C HIS A 40 -0.22 -7.64 10.37
N GLU A 41 0.66 -7.27 9.45
CA GLU A 41 0.60 -7.72 8.06
C GLU A 41 0.78 -9.24 7.95
N TRP A 42 1.83 -9.78 8.57
CA TRP A 42 2.11 -11.23 8.50
C TRP A 42 1.10 -12.08 9.26
N ILE A 43 0.74 -11.68 10.49
CA ILE A 43 -0.26 -12.42 11.27
C ILE A 43 -1.66 -12.21 10.69
N GLY A 44 -1.95 -11.06 10.09
CA GLY A 44 -3.17 -10.80 9.33
C GLY A 44 -3.30 -11.74 8.13
N LEU A 45 -2.22 -11.97 7.39
CA LEU A 45 -2.21 -12.92 6.28
C LEU A 45 -2.45 -14.35 6.77
N ALA A 46 -1.82 -14.76 7.87
CA ALA A 46 -2.08 -16.04 8.51
C ALA A 46 -3.55 -16.16 9.00
N PHE A 47 -4.11 -15.09 9.56
CA PHE A 47 -5.50 -15.03 9.98
C PHE A 47 -6.47 -15.26 8.81
N VAL A 48 -6.22 -14.65 7.65
CA VAL A 48 -7.01 -14.87 6.42
C VAL A 48 -7.02 -16.35 6.02
N VAL A 49 -5.87 -17.02 6.10
CA VAL A 49 -5.77 -18.45 5.81
C VAL A 49 -6.59 -19.26 6.83
N PHE A 50 -6.41 -19.00 8.13
CA PHE A 50 -7.12 -19.74 9.18
C PHE A 50 -8.63 -19.55 9.13
N ILE A 51 -9.12 -18.32 8.94
CA ILE A 51 -10.55 -18.06 8.83
C ILE A 51 -11.14 -18.64 7.55
N GLY A 52 -10.37 -18.67 6.46
CA GLY A 52 -10.74 -19.33 5.21
C GLY A 52 -10.96 -20.83 5.41
N PHE A 53 -9.99 -21.52 6.02
CA PHE A 53 -10.13 -22.94 6.36
C PHE A 53 -11.28 -23.20 7.34
N HIS A 54 -11.44 -22.36 8.35
CA HIS A 54 -12.56 -22.46 9.31
C HIS A 54 -13.91 -22.32 8.60
N THR A 55 -14.04 -21.34 7.71
CA THR A 55 -15.28 -21.09 6.96
C THR A 55 -15.57 -22.22 5.97
N ALA A 56 -14.57 -22.71 5.25
CA ALA A 56 -14.73 -23.82 4.30
C ALA A 56 -15.17 -25.12 5.00
N THR A 57 -14.58 -25.43 6.16
CA THR A 57 -14.94 -26.62 6.94
C THR A 57 -16.31 -26.51 7.61
N HIS A 58 -16.78 -25.28 7.86
CA HIS A 58 -18.11 -24.98 8.41
C HIS A 58 -19.08 -24.35 7.40
N TRP A 59 -18.87 -24.61 6.10
CA TRP A 59 -19.57 -23.94 5.01
C TRP A 59 -21.10 -24.02 5.10
N ARG A 60 -21.64 -25.18 5.52
CA ARG A 60 -23.10 -25.37 5.61
C ARG A 60 -23.76 -24.43 6.63
N VAL A 61 -23.07 -24.16 7.74
CA VAL A 61 -23.56 -23.22 8.77
C VAL A 61 -23.39 -21.79 8.27
N PHE A 62 -22.25 -21.48 7.67
CA PHE A 62 -21.94 -20.17 7.09
C PHE A 62 -22.97 -19.77 6.01
N ALA A 63 -23.24 -20.66 5.05
CA ALA A 63 -24.21 -20.44 3.98
C ALA A 63 -25.65 -20.19 4.52
N GLY A 64 -25.98 -20.74 5.70
CA GLY A 64 -27.25 -20.49 6.36
C GLY A 64 -27.50 -19.03 6.75
N TYR A 65 -26.45 -18.24 6.97
CA TYR A 65 -26.60 -16.81 7.28
C TYR A 65 -27.09 -15.98 6.10
N PHE A 66 -26.81 -16.40 4.86
CA PHE A 66 -27.35 -15.76 3.65
C PHE A 66 -28.84 -15.99 3.47
N SER A 67 -29.41 -17.00 4.12
CA SER A 67 -30.86 -17.25 4.10
C SER A 67 -31.62 -16.44 5.16
N ARG A 68 -30.92 -15.78 6.10
CA ARG A 68 -31.55 -14.99 7.17
C ARG A 68 -31.49 -13.50 6.84
N ARG A 69 -32.65 -12.83 6.79
CA ARG A 69 -32.75 -11.38 6.51
C ARG A 69 -31.86 -10.52 7.41
N ILE A 70 -31.75 -10.86 8.69
CA ILE A 70 -30.87 -10.18 9.65
C ILE A 70 -29.39 -10.37 9.27
N GLY A 71 -28.99 -11.59 8.89
CA GLY A 71 -27.62 -11.88 8.46
C GLY A 71 -27.24 -11.09 7.21
N LEU A 72 -28.13 -11.06 6.21
CA LEU A 72 -27.96 -10.23 5.02
C LEU A 72 -27.86 -8.74 5.35
N GLY A 73 -28.69 -8.23 6.25
CA GLY A 73 -28.66 -6.83 6.67
C GLY A 73 -27.33 -6.42 7.30
N ILE A 74 -26.78 -7.24 8.22
CA ILE A 74 -25.48 -6.98 8.85
C ILE A 74 -24.37 -6.99 7.80
N MET A 75 -24.33 -7.99 6.92
CA MET A 75 -23.33 -8.08 5.86
C MET A 75 -23.39 -6.88 4.91
N ALA A 76 -24.59 -6.43 4.55
CA ALA A 76 -24.78 -5.26 3.71
C ALA A 76 -24.27 -3.97 4.38
N VAL A 77 -24.57 -3.76 5.66
CA VAL A 77 -24.09 -2.58 6.41
C VAL A 77 -22.56 -2.57 6.50
N VAL A 78 -21.93 -3.71 6.81
CA VAL A 78 -20.47 -3.80 6.87
C VAL A 78 -19.85 -3.53 5.49
N LEU A 79 -20.39 -4.13 4.42
CA LEU A 79 -19.90 -3.91 3.06
C LEU A 79 -20.04 -2.44 2.63
N MET A 80 -21.18 -1.80 2.94
CA MET A 80 -21.41 -0.38 2.69
C MET A 80 -20.43 0.50 3.47
N ALA A 81 -20.17 0.19 4.75
CA ALA A 81 -19.21 0.92 5.55
C ALA A 81 -17.79 0.79 4.96
N THR A 82 -17.37 -0.42 4.60
CA THR A 82 -16.06 -0.66 3.99
C THR A 82 -15.90 0.07 2.66
N THR A 83 -16.86 -0.06 1.75
CA THR A 83 -16.81 0.61 0.43
C THR A 83 -16.86 2.14 0.56
N SER A 84 -17.65 2.66 1.49
CA SER A 84 -17.70 4.10 1.80
C SER A 84 -16.37 4.61 2.34
N LEU A 85 -15.75 3.92 3.30
CA LEU A 85 -14.45 4.32 3.85
C LEU A 85 -13.33 4.27 2.80
N ILE A 86 -13.32 3.27 1.92
CA ILE A 86 -12.38 3.20 0.79
C ILE A 86 -12.62 4.39 -0.16
N GLY A 87 -13.88 4.68 -0.50
CA GLY A 87 -14.25 5.81 -1.36
C GLY A 87 -13.83 7.17 -0.77
N VAL A 88 -14.08 7.38 0.52
CA VAL A 88 -13.64 8.58 1.24
C VAL A 88 -12.12 8.69 1.22
N SER A 89 -11.39 7.60 1.50
CA SER A 89 -9.93 7.60 1.42
C SER A 89 -9.40 7.89 0.02
N ALA A 90 -10.05 7.39 -1.03
CA ALA A 90 -9.67 7.67 -2.42
C ALA A 90 -9.94 9.14 -2.81
N SER A 91 -11.01 9.73 -2.26
CA SER A 91 -11.37 11.14 -2.48
C SER A 91 -10.57 12.14 -1.64
N GLN A 92 -9.94 11.70 -0.54
CA GLN A 92 -9.15 12.60 0.31
C GLN A 92 -7.94 13.12 -0.46
N ALA A 93 -7.99 14.43 -0.76
CA ALA A 93 -6.99 15.18 -1.52
C ALA A 93 -5.55 15.15 -0.96
N GLY A 94 -5.32 14.55 0.21
CA GLY A 94 -4.00 14.39 0.83
C GLY A 94 -3.08 13.41 0.08
N SER A 95 -3.63 12.33 -0.52
CA SER A 95 -2.86 11.49 -1.45
C SER A 95 -2.53 12.25 -2.73
N ASN A 96 -3.47 13.08 -3.20
CA ASN A 96 -3.31 13.91 -4.39
C ASN A 96 -2.32 15.06 -4.16
N ALA A 97 -2.16 15.61 -2.96
CA ALA A 97 -1.21 16.69 -2.70
C ALA A 97 0.23 16.21 -2.86
N LYS A 98 0.59 15.09 -2.22
CA LYS A 98 1.91 14.48 -2.38
C LYS A 98 2.15 14.04 -3.83
N LEU A 99 1.16 13.40 -4.45
CA LEU A 99 1.26 12.98 -5.84
C LEU A 99 1.46 14.17 -6.79
N ARG A 100 0.73 15.27 -6.60
CA ARG A 100 0.90 16.50 -7.39
C ARG A 100 2.27 17.12 -7.17
N MET A 101 2.79 17.09 -5.95
CA MET A 101 4.12 17.61 -5.65
C MET A 101 5.20 16.77 -6.33
N PHE A 102 5.07 15.43 -6.30
CA PHE A 102 5.95 14.53 -7.07
C PHE A 102 5.85 14.78 -8.58
N GLN A 103 4.64 14.88 -9.14
CA GLN A 103 4.44 15.16 -10.57
C GLN A 103 4.98 16.53 -10.99
N ALA A 104 4.90 17.53 -10.11
CA ALA A 104 5.49 18.84 -10.36
C ALA A 104 7.03 18.74 -10.39
N PHE A 105 7.62 17.97 -9.47
CA PHE A 105 9.06 17.74 -9.43
C PHE A 105 9.57 16.97 -10.65
N GLU A 106 8.82 15.94 -11.11
CA GLU A 106 9.17 15.17 -12.31
C GLU A 106 9.14 16.02 -13.59
N ARG A 107 8.23 16.99 -13.66
CA ARG A 107 8.07 17.87 -14.83
C ARG A 107 8.95 19.12 -14.78
N ALA A 108 9.55 19.41 -13.63
CA ALA A 108 10.44 20.56 -13.49
C ALA A 108 11.77 20.29 -14.22
N PRO A 109 12.31 21.27 -14.95
CA PRO A 109 13.62 21.18 -15.57
C PRO A 109 14.74 21.15 -14.52
N LEU A 110 15.87 20.51 -14.82
CA LEU A 110 16.99 20.39 -13.87
C LEU A 110 17.49 21.75 -13.35
N VAL A 111 17.43 22.80 -14.17
CA VAL A 111 17.79 24.17 -13.78
C VAL A 111 16.90 24.76 -12.68
N GLU A 112 15.63 24.35 -12.61
CA GLU A 112 14.71 24.75 -11.53
C GLU A 112 14.86 23.88 -10.28
N LEU A 113 15.30 22.62 -10.46
CA LEU A 113 15.54 21.69 -9.36
C LEU A 113 16.88 21.92 -8.65
N ALA A 114 17.91 22.37 -9.38
CA ALA A 114 19.26 22.59 -8.87
C ALA A 114 19.31 23.43 -7.58
N PRO A 115 18.69 24.62 -7.51
CA PRO A 115 18.67 25.43 -6.28
C PRO A 115 17.93 24.76 -5.12
N LEU A 116 16.96 23.88 -5.39
CA LEU A 116 16.22 23.15 -4.36
C LEU A 116 17.04 22.02 -3.74
N LEU A 117 18.04 21.53 -4.48
CA LEU A 117 18.94 20.45 -4.08
C LEU A 117 20.30 20.97 -3.61
N ASP A 118 20.48 22.29 -3.50
CA ASP A 118 21.74 22.96 -3.18
C ASP A 118 22.89 22.59 -4.14
N GLU A 119 22.53 22.38 -5.41
CA GLU A 119 23.43 21.92 -6.48
C GLU A 119 23.37 22.85 -7.69
N THR A 120 24.34 22.74 -8.59
CA THR A 120 24.27 23.42 -9.91
C THR A 120 23.59 22.54 -10.93
N ALA A 121 22.97 23.15 -11.95
CA ALA A 121 22.29 22.40 -13.00
C ALA A 121 23.27 21.49 -13.77
N GLU A 122 24.51 21.94 -13.96
CA GLU A 122 25.58 21.18 -14.59
C GLU A 122 26.03 19.99 -13.72
N SER A 123 26.06 20.15 -12.40
CA SER A 123 26.36 19.07 -11.45
C SER A 123 25.31 17.96 -11.54
N LEU A 124 24.02 18.32 -11.58
CA LEU A 124 22.93 17.36 -11.74
C LEU A 124 22.99 16.62 -13.09
N VAL A 125 23.29 17.34 -14.19
CA VAL A 125 23.50 16.71 -15.51
C VAL A 125 24.65 15.70 -15.44
N ALA A 126 25.77 16.08 -14.81
CA ALA A 126 26.93 15.20 -14.67
C ALA A 126 26.63 13.96 -13.81
N LYS A 127 25.85 14.11 -12.72
CA LYS A 127 25.39 12.99 -11.88
C LYS A 127 24.51 12.00 -12.64
N LEU A 128 23.56 12.51 -13.43
CA LEU A 128 22.70 11.66 -14.25
C LEU A 128 23.48 10.96 -15.36
N GLN A 129 24.42 11.66 -16.00
CA GLN A 129 25.29 11.07 -17.03
C GLN A 129 26.24 10.02 -16.46
N SER A 130 26.80 10.24 -15.27
CA SER A 130 27.63 9.24 -14.58
C SER A 130 26.83 8.01 -14.14
N GLY A 131 25.53 8.19 -13.86
CA GLY A 131 24.56 7.12 -13.66
C GLY A 131 24.16 6.35 -14.92
N GLY A 132 24.70 6.71 -16.10
CA GLY A 132 24.45 6.02 -17.36
C GLY A 132 23.26 6.56 -18.16
N PHE A 133 22.72 7.73 -17.81
CA PHE A 133 21.59 8.34 -18.51
C PHE A 133 22.05 9.39 -19.53
N ALA A 134 21.51 9.33 -20.74
CA ALA A 134 21.67 10.37 -21.74
C ALA A 134 20.87 11.62 -21.34
N VAL A 135 21.57 12.72 -21.08
CA VAL A 135 20.98 14.03 -20.76
C VAL A 135 21.54 15.05 -21.76
N GLU A 136 20.65 15.72 -22.47
CA GLU A 136 21.01 16.70 -23.52
C GLU A 136 21.33 18.07 -22.94
N GLY A 137 20.76 18.42 -21.77
CA GLY A 137 21.05 19.68 -21.11
C GLY A 137 20.20 19.98 -19.87
N PRO A 138 20.51 21.08 -19.16
CA PRO A 138 19.89 21.43 -17.87
C PRO A 138 18.43 21.91 -17.97
N THR A 139 17.94 22.18 -19.20
CA THR A 139 16.55 22.56 -19.44
C THR A 139 15.62 21.37 -19.61
N GLN A 140 16.15 20.15 -19.71
CA GLN A 140 15.32 18.95 -19.75
C GLN A 140 14.72 18.67 -18.38
N SER A 141 13.47 18.23 -18.38
CA SER A 141 12.80 17.74 -17.17
C SER A 141 13.23 16.31 -16.83
N VAL A 142 13.08 15.93 -15.57
CA VAL A 142 13.35 14.55 -15.11
C VAL A 142 12.46 13.55 -15.88
N ALA A 143 11.23 13.94 -16.22
CA ALA A 143 10.31 13.14 -17.03
C ALA A 143 10.78 12.93 -18.47
N GLU A 144 11.31 13.97 -19.12
CA GLU A 144 11.87 13.87 -20.48
C GLU A 144 13.13 13.01 -20.50
N ILE A 145 14.03 13.20 -19.53
CA ILE A 145 15.24 12.39 -19.39
C ILE A 145 14.86 10.92 -19.19
N ALA A 146 13.88 10.64 -18.32
CA ALA A 146 13.41 9.28 -18.09
C ALA A 146 12.85 8.64 -19.37
N SER A 147 12.00 9.38 -20.09
CA SER A 147 11.41 8.94 -21.35
C SER A 147 12.47 8.64 -22.42
N ASN A 148 13.46 9.51 -22.57
CA ASN A 148 14.53 9.35 -23.56
C ASN A 148 15.46 8.16 -23.26
N ASN A 149 15.58 7.79 -21.99
CA ASN A 149 16.38 6.66 -21.54
C ASN A 149 15.58 5.36 -21.35
N GLY A 150 14.28 5.36 -21.68
CA GLY A 150 13.43 4.18 -21.52
C GLY A 150 13.20 3.75 -20.06
N THR A 151 13.39 4.66 -19.10
CA THR A 151 13.21 4.44 -17.66
C THR A 151 12.00 5.23 -17.14
N ARG A 152 11.78 5.23 -15.83
CA ARG A 152 10.73 5.98 -15.15
C ARG A 152 11.34 7.06 -14.27
N PRO A 153 10.68 8.22 -14.11
CA PRO A 153 11.21 9.30 -13.27
C PRO A 153 11.63 8.89 -11.84
N PRO A 154 10.91 7.99 -11.13
CA PRO A 154 11.30 7.52 -9.80
C PRO A 154 12.66 6.80 -9.75
N GLU A 155 13.15 6.25 -10.87
CA GLU A 155 14.44 5.57 -10.95
C GLU A 155 15.61 6.56 -11.06
N LEU A 156 15.34 7.79 -11.51
CA LEU A 156 16.32 8.89 -11.56
C LEU A 156 16.44 9.64 -10.24
N MET A 157 15.38 9.65 -9.43
CA MET A 157 15.31 10.43 -8.18
C MET A 157 16.46 10.12 -7.21
N PRO A 158 16.88 8.86 -6.95
CA PRO A 158 17.99 8.58 -6.03
C PRO A 158 19.28 9.31 -6.41
N LEU A 159 19.59 9.40 -7.70
CA LEU A 159 20.80 10.06 -8.21
C LEU A 159 20.77 11.58 -8.09
N LEU A 160 19.58 12.16 -7.92
CA LEU A 160 19.39 13.60 -7.70
C LEU A 160 19.55 13.98 -6.21
N PHE A 161 19.35 13.03 -5.29
CA PHE A 161 19.42 13.26 -3.83
C PHE A 161 20.68 12.70 -3.16
N GLU A 162 21.57 12.05 -3.92
CA GLU A 162 22.94 11.68 -3.50
C GLU A 162 23.92 12.85 -3.70
#